data_AF-F6B7I6-F1
#
_entry.id   AF-F6B7I6-F1
#
_cell.length_a   1.000
_cell.length_b   1.000
_cell.length_c   1.000
_cell.angle_alpha   90.00
_cell.angle_beta   90.00
_cell.angle_gamma   90.00
#
_symmetry.space_group_name_H-M   'P 1'
#
loop_
_entity.id
_entity.type
_entity.pdbx_description
1 polymer ?
#
loop_
_entity_poly.entity_id
_entity_poly.type
_entity_poly.pdbx_seq_one_letter_code
_entity_poly.pdbx_strand_id
1 'polypeptide(L)' 'MTINKQEVKLFEPYAVGNLVVYVTGPDRGSVIEADCRWELNTTLDSCDCCTFRWRSRRDPDFKCRHMLALRQVLGLD' A
#
# COMPACT_ATOMS: atom_id res chain seq x y z
N MET A 1 -24.25 2.04 -6.91
CA MET A 1 -23.57 1.59 -5.67
C MET A 1 -22.75 2.75 -5.17
N THR A 2 -23.25 3.44 -4.14
CA THR A 2 -22.56 4.57 -3.51
C THR A 2 -21.43 4.00 -2.67
N ILE A 3 -20.20 4.10 -3.19
CA ILE A 3 -18.99 3.78 -2.45
C ILE A 3 -18.93 4.79 -1.32
N ASN A 4 -19.15 4.34 -0.08
CA ASN A 4 -18.82 5.10 1.12
C ASN A 4 -17.30 5.25 1.12
N LYS A 5 -16.81 6.29 0.44
CA LYS A 5 -15.42 6.70 0.48
C LYS A 5 -15.20 7.18 1.91
N GLN A 6 -14.72 6.30 2.78
CA GLN A 6 -14.15 6.75 4.05
C GLN A 6 -13.19 7.87 3.69
N GLU A 7 -13.35 9.02 4.35
CA GLU A 7 -12.54 10.19 4.09
C GLU A 7 -11.14 9.87 4.62
N VAL A 8 -10.33 9.23 3.76
CA VAL A 8 -8.98 8.80 4.09
C VAL A 8 -8.19 10.06 4.41
N LYS A 9 -7.87 10.23 5.69
CA LYS A 9 -7.05 11.32 6.17
C LYS A 9 -5.60 11.06 5.77
N LEU A 10 -5.01 12.05 5.14
CA LEU A 10 -3.61 12.04 4.76
C LEU A 10 -2.73 12.07 6.01
N PHE A 11 -1.59 11.38 5.95
CA PHE A 11 -0.58 11.31 7.00
C PHE A 11 -1.05 10.68 8.32
N GLU A 12 -2.23 10.06 8.36
CA GLU A 12 -2.65 9.22 9.49
C GLU A 12 -2.20 7.76 9.29
N PRO A 13 -1.80 7.06 10.37
CA PRO A 13 -1.45 5.65 10.32
C PRO A 13 -2.69 4.76 10.27
N TYR A 14 -2.76 3.88 9.28
CA TYR A 14 -3.78 2.83 9.17
C TYR A 14 -3.13 1.45 9.34
N ALA A 15 -3.56 0.71 10.36
CA ALA A 15 -3.07 -0.66 10.58
C ALA A 15 -3.78 -1.64 9.65
N VAL A 16 -3.00 -2.39 8.87
CA VAL A 16 -3.48 -3.44 7.96
C VAL A 16 -2.68 -4.72 8.21
N GLY A 17 -3.23 -5.61 9.04
CA GLY A 17 -2.51 -6.80 9.49
C GLY A 17 -1.22 -6.44 10.24
N ASN A 18 -0.07 -6.85 9.69
CA ASN A 18 1.27 -6.53 10.24
C ASN A 18 1.93 -5.35 9.51
N LEU A 19 1.15 -4.50 8.86
CA LEU A 19 1.62 -3.33 8.13
C LEU A 19 0.95 -2.07 8.68
N VAL A 20 1.67 -0.96 8.63
CA VAL A 20 1.14 0.38 8.89
C VAL A 20 1.21 1.16 7.59
N VAL A 21 0.08 1.68 7.14
CA VAL A 21 -0.04 2.45 5.90
C VAL A 21 -0.26 3.91 6.25
N TYR A 22 0.60 4.78 5.72
CA TYR A 22 0.42 6.23 5.76
C TYR A 22 0.03 6.70 4.37
N VAL A 23 -1.18 7.22 4.22
CA VAL A 23 -1.63 7.73 2.92
C VAL A 23 -1.06 9.12 2.71
N THR A 24 -0.20 9.26 1.70
CA THR A 24 0.52 10.52 1.40
C THR A 24 -0.07 11.25 0.19
N GLY A 25 -1.01 10.62 -0.53
CA GLY A 25 -1.76 11.23 -1.61
C GLY A 25 -2.93 10.34 -2.09
N PRO A 26 -3.59 10.71 -3.20
CA PRO A 26 -4.81 10.03 -3.66
C PRO A 26 -4.60 8.56 -4.07
N ASP A 27 -3.40 8.22 -4.53
CA ASP A 27 -3.03 6.95 -5.15
C ASP A 27 -1.72 6.37 -4.58
N ARG A 28 -1.21 6.97 -3.51
CA ARG A 28 0.13 6.72 -2.98
C ARG A 28 0.15 6.76 -1.46
N GLY A 29 1.06 5.98 -0.89
CA GLY A 29 1.33 5.96 0.54
C GLY A 29 2.67 5.35 0.89
N SER A 30 3.12 5.63 2.11
CA SER A 30 4.24 4.92 2.73
C SER A 30 3.69 3.70 3.46
N VAL A 31 4.23 2.52 3.18
CA VAL A 31 3.88 1.29 3.90
C VAL A 31 5.08 0.89 4.74
N ILE A 32 4.85 0.78 6.05
CA ILE A 32 5.85 0.41 7.05
C ILE A 32 5.50 -0.98 7.56
N GLU A 33 6.49 -1.86 7.59
CA GLU A 33 6.31 -3.16 8.24
C GLU A 33 6.25 -3.01 9.77
N ALA A 34 5.51 -3.87 10.47
CA ALA A 34 5.38 -3.79 11.93
C ALA A 34 6.72 -3.86 12.69
N ASP A 35 7.80 -4.30 12.04
CA ASP A 35 9.17 -4.27 12.59
C ASP A 35 9.87 -2.90 12.41
N CYS A 36 9.18 -1.89 11.87
CA CYS A 36 9.62 -0.52 11.57
C CYS A 36 10.93 -0.44 10.77
N ARG A 37 11.36 -1.54 10.13
CA ARG A 37 12.70 -1.63 9.56
C ARG A 37 12.80 -1.01 8.17
N TRP A 38 11.66 -0.91 7.48
CA TRP A 38 11.58 -0.43 6.11
C TRP A 38 10.33 0.41 5.92
N GLU A 39 10.52 1.69 5.58
CA GLU A 39 9.48 2.54 5.02
C GLU A 39 9.55 2.44 3.49
N LEU A 40 8.46 2.01 2.87
CA LEU A 40 8.41 1.73 1.44
C LEU A 40 7.36 2.60 0.77
N ASN A 41 7.76 3.39 -0.24
CA ASN A 41 6.78 4.08 -1.07
C ASN A 41 6.02 3.05 -1.90
N THR A 42 4.71 3.19 -1.89
CA THR A 42 3.79 2.30 -2.57
C THR A 42 2.73 3.14 -3.28
N THR A 43 2.47 2.81 -4.54
CA THR A 43 1.36 3.34 -5.32
C THR A 43 0.35 2.22 -5.60
N LEU A 44 -0.74 2.54 -6.27
CA LEU A 44 -1.72 1.53 -6.71
C LEU A 44 -1.13 0.51 -7.69
N ASP A 45 -0.03 0.82 -8.37
CA ASP A 45 0.56 0.05 -9.46
C ASP A 45 2.04 -0.29 -9.26
N SER A 46 2.70 0.27 -8.24
CA SER A 46 4.12 0.04 -7.98
C SER A 46 4.46 0.01 -6.48
N CYS A 47 5.59 -0.60 -6.15
CA CYS A 47 6.12 -0.63 -4.78
C CYS A 47 7.64 -0.66 -4.80
N ASP A 48 8.28 0.11 -3.92
CA ASP A 48 9.74 0.15 -3.79
C ASP A 48 10.33 -1.13 -3.19
N CYS A 49 9.50 -2.02 -2.66
CA CYS A 49 9.99 -3.23 -2.02
C CYS A 49 10.75 -4.13 -3.01
N CYS A 50 11.86 -4.71 -2.54
CA CYS A 50 12.68 -5.61 -3.35
C CYS A 50 11.83 -6.74 -3.95
N THR A 51 10.93 -7.34 -3.18
CA THR A 51 10.08 -8.43 -3.67
C THR A 51 9.28 -8.03 -4.91
N PHE A 52 8.66 -6.85 -4.92
CA PHE A 52 7.97 -6.35 -6.11
C PHE A 52 8.95 -6.13 -7.26
N ARG A 53 10.03 -5.36 -7.04
CA ARG A 53 11.01 -5.03 -8.10
C ARG A 53 11.63 -6.25 -8.77
N TRP A 54 11.85 -7.33 -8.02
CA TRP A 54 12.42 -8.57 -8.55
C TRP A 54 11.37 -9.49 -9.17
N ARG A 55 10.19 -9.64 -8.55
CA ARG A 55 9.15 -10.55 -9.06
C ARG A 55 8.37 -9.97 -10.23
N SER A 56 8.06 -8.68 -10.25
CA SER A 56 7.31 -8.04 -11.33
C SER A 56 8.01 -8.14 -12.69
N ARG A 57 9.34 -8.29 -12.69
CA ARG A 57 10.14 -8.54 -13.91
C ARG A 57 9.94 -9.94 -14.49
N ARG A 58 9.58 -10.92 -13.66
CA ARG A 58 9.36 -12.32 -14.06
C ARG A 58 7.88 -12.65 -14.23
N ASP A 59 7.05 -12.00 -13.43
CA ASP A 59 5.61 -12.20 -13.35
C ASP A 59 4.92 -10.83 -13.31
N PRO A 60 4.46 -10.32 -14.47
CA PRO A 60 3.76 -9.04 -14.54
C PRO A 60 2.48 -8.96 -13.69
N ASP A 61 1.88 -10.11 -13.38
CA ASP A 61 0.63 -10.21 -12.60
C ASP A 61 0.89 -10.33 -11.09
N PHE A 62 2.16 -10.24 -10.65
CA PHE A 62 2.53 -10.34 -9.25
C PHE A 62 1.87 -9.26 -8.38
N LYS A 63 1.05 -9.70 -7.41
CA LYS A 63 0.36 -8.82 -6.46
C LYS A 63 1.21 -8.61 -5.20
N CYS A 64 1.84 -7.44 -5.08
CA CYS A 64 2.61 -7.09 -3.89
C CYS A 64 1.69 -6.84 -2.68
N ARG A 65 2.03 -7.41 -1.52
CA ARG A 65 1.27 -7.23 -0.27
C ARG A 65 1.15 -5.76 0.17
N HIS A 66 2.17 -4.93 -0.09
CA HIS A 66 2.14 -3.51 0.30
C HIS A 66 1.11 -2.73 -0.54
N MET A 67 1.03 -3.04 -1.84
CA MET A 67 0.04 -2.44 -2.74
C MET A 67 -1.38 -2.85 -2.36
N LEU A 68 -1.57 -4.12 -1.96
CA LEU A 68 -2.84 -4.60 -1.42
C LEU A 68 -3.21 -3.86 -0.13
N ALA A 69 -2.26 -3.69 0.79
CA ALA A 69 -2.53 -2.93 2.02
C ALA A 69 -2.96 -1.48 1.73
N LEU A 70 -2.32 -0.82 0.76
CA LEU A 70 -2.73 0.53 0.34
C LEU A 70 -4.14 0.54 -0.29
N ARG A 71 -4.46 -0.43 -1.15
CA ARG A 71 -5.79 -0.55 -1.77
C ARG A 71 -6.88 -0.78 -0.75
N GLN A 72 -6.63 -1.61 0.26
CA GLN A 72 -7.55 -1.84 1.37
C GLN A 72 -7.86 -0.54 2.13
N VAL A 73 -6.84 0.28 2.43
CA VAL A 73 -7.04 1.58 3.11
C VAL A 73 -7.80 2.57 2.23
N LEU A 74 -7.55 2.55 0.92
CA LEU A 74 -8.24 3.41 -0.05
C LEU A 74 -9.64 2.90 -0.42
N GLY A 75 -10.07 1.72 0.05
CA GLY A 75 -11.36 1.12 -0.25
C GLY A 75 -11.49 0.64 -1.70
N LEU A 76 -10.39 0.15 -2.29
CA LEU A 76 -10.30 -0.31 -3.68
C LEU A 76 -10.16 -1.84 -3.84
N ASP A 77 -10.10 -2.57 -2.73
CA ASP A 77 -10.05 -4.05 -2.69
C ASP A 77 -11.45 -4.70 -2.61
#